data_AF-A0A2D3PTF2-F1
#
_entry.id   AF-A0A2D3PTF2-F1
#
_cell.length_a   1.000
_cell.length_b   1.000
_cell.length_c   1.000
_cell.angle_alpha   90.00
_cell.angle_beta   90.00
_cell.angle_gamma   90.00
#
_symmetry.space_group_name_H-M   'P 1'
#
loop_
_entity.id
_entity.type
_entity.pdbx_description
1 polymer ?
#
loop_
_entity_poly.entity_id
_entity_poly.type
_entity_poly.pdbx_seq_one_letter_code
_entity_poly.pdbx_strand_id
1 'polypeptide(L)'
;MKIISKFKDFYDYKVAKYGVDEKLVYNRVTKNFRNSPRLFSINKTQPDYNNKILFVGDKIVLIFKTEEKLYTQFDLKDIELLKSKNSNVQIKNFFHHTNDSEITFLDGNTIFVNSFINIDLYDLLKMNRKTFYNFFIKNKKDFFDIDEENNFFNEPIVLIEFLENVTDHDNRRSTSVYKKTYNPNLSQMGIYIDEDFVWQSLVEFLSNKKSEKEISPEVSNENKILSKGFDLKTSFRPNMKKKHKGDI
;
A
#
# COMPACT_ATOMS: atom_id res chain seq x y z
N MET A 1 0.70 -22.35 -4.53
CA MET A 1 1.74 -21.39 -4.23
C MET A 1 3.07 -22.11 -4.29
N LYS A 2 3.88 -21.87 -5.33
CA LYS A 2 5.27 -22.35 -5.35
C LYS A 2 6.17 -21.18 -4.92
N ILE A 3 6.45 -21.10 -3.62
CA ILE A 3 7.53 -20.23 -3.12
C ILE A 3 8.83 -20.97 -3.40
N ILE A 4 9.68 -20.42 -4.27
CA ILE A 4 10.99 -21.01 -4.57
C ILE A 4 12.01 -20.42 -3.59
N SER A 5 11.85 -20.72 -2.30
CA SER A 5 12.86 -20.45 -1.28
C SER A 5 13.67 -21.72 -1.05
N LYS A 6 15.01 -21.63 -1.00
CA LYS A 6 15.86 -22.77 -0.63
C LYS A 6 15.73 -23.14 0.87
N PHE A 7 15.13 -22.25 1.67
CA PHE A 7 14.86 -22.45 3.09
C PHE A 7 13.37 -22.69 3.28
N LYS A 8 13.03 -23.82 3.91
CA LYS A 8 11.68 -24.15 4.37
C LYS A 8 11.25 -23.09 5.37
N ASP A 9 10.18 -22.37 5.12
CA ASP A 9 9.71 -21.31 6.00
C ASP A 9 8.48 -21.76 6.80
N PHE A 10 8.13 -20.96 7.82
CA PHE A 10 6.99 -21.25 8.68
C PHE A 10 5.66 -21.24 7.91
N TYR A 11 5.57 -20.76 6.67
CA TYR A 11 4.32 -20.70 5.91
C TYR A 11 4.06 -21.97 5.09
N ASP A 12 5.05 -22.86 4.95
CA ASP A 12 4.91 -24.12 4.22
C ASP A 12 3.86 -25.06 4.84
N TYR A 13 3.56 -24.99 6.14
CA TYR A 13 2.49 -25.81 6.73
C TYR A 13 1.09 -25.30 6.34
N LYS A 14 0.92 -23.98 6.10
CA LYS A 14 -0.37 -23.41 5.69
C LYS A 14 -0.76 -23.83 4.28
N VAL A 15 0.22 -24.24 3.46
CA VAL A 15 -0.02 -24.86 2.16
C VAL A 15 -0.88 -26.13 2.28
N ALA A 16 -0.71 -26.92 3.34
CA ALA A 16 -1.52 -28.11 3.57
C ALA A 16 -2.99 -27.77 3.89
N LYS A 17 -3.25 -26.59 4.47
CA LYS A 17 -4.59 -26.12 4.85
C LYS A 17 -5.33 -25.45 3.68
N TYR A 18 -4.62 -24.65 2.87
CA TYR A 18 -5.23 -23.78 1.86
C TYR A 18 -4.90 -24.17 0.40
N GLY A 19 -4.04 -25.16 0.17
CA GLY A 19 -3.70 -25.67 -1.17
C GLY A 19 -2.66 -24.84 -1.94
N VAL A 20 -2.24 -25.36 -3.10
CA VAL A 20 -1.19 -24.77 -3.95
C VAL A 20 -1.78 -24.29 -5.29
N ASP A 21 -1.87 -22.96 -5.51
CA ASP A 21 -1.93 -22.41 -6.88
C ASP A 21 -0.61 -22.66 -7.66
N GLU A 22 -0.66 -23.45 -8.72
CA GLU A 22 0.50 -23.84 -9.55
C GLU A 22 1.01 -22.71 -10.46
N LYS A 23 0.19 -21.68 -10.71
CA LYS A 23 0.52 -20.58 -11.63
C LYS A 23 1.24 -19.41 -10.94
N LEU A 24 1.30 -19.41 -9.62
CA LEU A 24 1.84 -18.32 -8.81
C LEU A 24 3.27 -18.65 -8.31
N VAL A 25 4.26 -18.00 -8.91
CA VAL A 25 5.69 -18.13 -8.57
C VAL A 25 6.21 -16.83 -7.97
N TYR A 26 6.78 -16.88 -6.77
CA TYR A 26 7.37 -15.72 -6.09
C TYR A 26 8.89 -15.77 -6.10
N ASN A 27 9.51 -14.71 -6.62
CA ASN A 27 10.94 -14.46 -6.42
C ASN A 27 11.12 -13.53 -5.23
N ARG A 28 11.70 -14.04 -4.14
CA ARG A 28 12.04 -13.25 -2.95
C ARG A 28 13.38 -12.57 -3.16
N VAL A 29 13.35 -11.31 -3.61
CA VAL A 29 14.53 -10.45 -3.63
C VAL A 29 14.18 -9.17 -2.87
N THR A 30 14.82 -8.95 -1.72
CA THR A 30 14.67 -7.70 -0.99
C THR A 30 15.43 -6.61 -1.73
N LYS A 31 14.72 -5.58 -2.20
CA LYS A 31 15.31 -4.40 -2.85
C LYS A 31 15.20 -3.21 -1.92
N ASN A 32 16.34 -2.56 -1.65
CA ASN A 32 16.40 -1.33 -0.89
C ASN A 32 16.48 -0.15 -1.86
N PHE A 33 15.44 0.69 -1.91
CA PHE A 33 15.47 1.94 -2.65
C PHE A 33 15.69 3.08 -1.66
N ARG A 34 16.81 3.78 -1.80
CA ARG A 34 17.08 5.01 -1.08
C ARG A 34 16.74 6.19 -2.00
N ASN A 35 15.76 6.97 -1.62
CA ASN A 35 15.59 8.31 -2.17
C ASN A 35 16.64 9.18 -1.47
N SER A 36 17.88 9.20 -1.97
CA SER A 36 18.90 10.09 -1.42
C SER A 36 18.68 11.48 -2.02
N PRO A 37 18.30 12.50 -1.24
CA PRO A 37 18.35 13.87 -1.72
C PRO A 37 19.80 14.22 -2.07
N ARG A 38 19.98 14.97 -3.17
CA ARG A 38 21.27 15.63 -3.41
C ARG A 38 21.50 16.61 -2.25
N LEU A 39 22.69 16.55 -1.66
CA LEU A 39 23.08 17.16 -0.40
C LEU A 39 22.55 18.59 -0.20
N PHE A 40 21.81 18.82 0.88
CA PHE A 40 21.89 20.06 1.66
C PHE A 40 21.71 19.73 3.14
N SER A 41 22.84 19.51 3.81
CA SER A 41 22.91 19.24 5.24
C SER A 41 22.72 20.53 6.03
N ILE A 42 21.61 20.62 6.77
CA ILE A 42 21.56 21.44 7.98
C ILE A 42 21.43 20.46 9.13
N ASN A 43 22.36 20.54 10.08
CA ASN A 43 22.38 19.77 11.32
C ASN A 43 21.18 20.16 12.22
N LYS A 44 19.96 19.79 11.81
CA LYS A 44 18.82 19.71 12.72
C LYS A 44 18.82 18.30 13.29
N THR A 45 18.79 18.19 14.61
CA THR A 45 18.44 16.94 15.29
C THR A 45 17.10 16.48 14.71
N GLN A 46 17.14 15.38 13.95
CA GLN A 46 15.94 14.83 13.33
C GLN A 46 15.00 14.37 14.45
N PRO A 47 13.68 14.58 14.33
CA PRO A 47 12.74 13.97 15.25
C PRO A 47 12.88 12.46 15.19
N ASP A 48 13.02 11.78 16.33
CA ASP A 48 12.97 10.31 16.37
C ASP A 48 11.51 9.88 16.19
N TYR A 49 11.08 9.78 14.94
CA TYR A 49 9.77 9.23 14.60
C TYR A 49 9.80 7.74 14.91
N ASN A 50 8.99 7.35 15.89
CA ASN A 50 8.95 5.97 16.34
C ASN A 50 7.94 5.12 15.55
N ASN A 51 7.27 5.66 14.54
CA ASN A 51 6.34 4.90 13.71
C ASN A 51 6.86 4.61 12.29
N LYS A 52 6.54 3.42 11.79
CA LYS A 52 6.76 3.00 10.40
C LYS A 52 5.46 2.46 9.82
N ILE A 53 5.39 2.41 8.49
CA ILE A 53 4.21 1.92 7.78
C ILE A 53 4.63 0.72 6.95
N LEU A 54 3.95 -0.40 7.16
CA LEU A 54 4.12 -1.60 6.38
C LEU A 54 2.85 -1.86 5.59
N PHE A 55 2.99 -1.98 4.27
CA PHE A 55 1.95 -2.55 3.43
C PHE A 55 2.13 -4.06 3.37
N VAL A 56 1.04 -4.79 3.63
CA VAL A 56 0.92 -6.22 3.31
C VAL A 56 -0.25 -6.35 2.35
N GLY A 57 0.05 -6.53 1.07
CA GLY A 57 -0.94 -6.32 0.01
C GLY A 57 -1.46 -4.88 0.04
N ASP A 58 -2.79 -4.70 0.02
CA ASP A 58 -3.41 -3.38 0.12
C ASP A 58 -3.66 -2.90 1.55
N LYS A 59 -3.39 -3.72 2.57
CA LYS A 59 -3.64 -3.39 3.98
C LYS A 59 -2.43 -2.69 4.59
N ILE A 60 -2.71 -1.72 5.47
CA ILE A 60 -1.70 -1.00 6.25
C ILE A 60 -1.52 -1.67 7.61
N VAL A 61 -0.26 -1.83 8.00
CA VAL A 61 0.19 -2.21 9.34
C VAL A 61 1.07 -1.08 9.86
N LEU A 62 0.69 -0.50 10.99
CA LEU A 62 1.48 0.48 11.71
C LEU A 62 2.46 -0.26 12.60
N ILE A 63 3.72 0.14 12.55
CA ILE A 63 4.78 -0.41 13.40
C ILE A 63 5.25 0.69 14.33
N PHE A 64 5.36 0.39 15.61
CA PHE A 64 5.86 1.28 16.64
C PHE A 64 7.16 0.74 17.22
N LYS A 65 8.21 1.56 17.18
CA LYS A 65 9.52 1.24 17.73
C LYS A 65 9.60 1.74 19.16
N THR A 66 10.05 0.87 20.05
CA THR A 66 10.47 1.24 21.41
C THR A 66 11.96 0.92 21.60
N GLU A 67 12.51 1.26 22.75
CA GLU A 67 13.90 0.90 23.07
C GLU A 67 14.10 -0.62 23.17
N GLU A 68 13.07 -1.35 23.64
CA GLU A 68 13.18 -2.78 23.94
C GLU A 68 12.70 -3.66 22.78
N LYS A 69 11.60 -3.30 22.11
CA LYS A 69 11.01 -4.09 21.02
C LYS A 69 10.16 -3.29 20.05
N LEU A 70 9.69 -3.97 19.01
CA LEU A 70 8.72 -3.44 18.06
C LEU A 70 7.32 -3.92 18.41
N TYR A 71 6.35 -3.04 18.26
CA TYR A 71 4.92 -3.33 18.35
C TYR A 71 4.25 -3.03 17.02
N THR A 72 3.06 -3.58 16.85
CA THR A 72 2.14 -3.26 15.76
C THR A 72 0.82 -2.74 16.30
N GLN A 73 -0.08 -2.29 15.42
CA GLN A 73 -1.44 -1.96 15.84
C GLN A 73 -2.23 -3.16 16.42
N PHE A 74 -1.79 -4.40 16.17
CA PHE A 74 -2.42 -5.60 16.73
C PHE A 74 -2.08 -5.82 18.20
N ASP A 75 -0.98 -5.22 18.67
CA ASP A 75 -0.53 -5.31 20.06
C ASP A 75 -1.15 -4.23 20.94
N LEU A 76 -2.02 -3.38 20.38
CA LEU A 76 -2.69 -2.32 21.12
C LEU A 76 -3.73 -2.89 22.07
N LYS A 77 -3.79 -2.31 23.27
CA LYS A 77 -4.87 -2.59 24.22
C LYS A 77 -6.23 -2.13 23.70
N ASP A 78 -6.24 -1.02 22.97
CA ASP A 78 -7.41 -0.47 22.32
C ASP A 78 -7.00 0.24 21.01
N ILE A 79 -7.63 -0.16 19.90
CA ILE A 79 -7.39 0.41 18.58
C ILE A 79 -7.85 1.87 18.49
N GLU A 80 -8.79 2.30 19.33
CA GLU A 80 -9.26 3.69 19.37
C GLU A 80 -8.21 4.66 19.89
N LEU A 81 -7.14 4.18 20.55
CA LEU A 81 -6.01 5.00 20.97
C LEU A 81 -5.24 5.61 19.78
N LEU A 82 -5.47 5.09 18.56
CA LEU A 82 -4.93 5.67 17.33
C LEU A 82 -5.68 6.91 16.86
N LYS A 83 -6.88 7.18 17.41
CA LYS A 83 -7.64 8.39 17.11
C LYS A 83 -6.97 9.60 17.75
N SER A 84 -6.78 10.67 16.98
CA SER A 84 -6.33 11.95 17.49
C SER A 84 -7.34 12.49 18.50
N LYS A 85 -6.89 12.72 19.74
CA LYS A 85 -7.77 13.19 20.82
C LYS A 85 -8.22 14.65 20.66
N ASN A 86 -7.70 15.41 19.69
CA ASN A 86 -8.02 16.83 19.50
C ASN A 86 -8.49 17.12 18.06
N SER A 87 -9.80 17.05 17.84
CA SER A 87 -10.44 17.36 16.55
C SER A 87 -11.03 18.77 16.43
N ASN A 88 -10.74 19.73 17.33
CA ASN A 88 -11.34 21.08 17.26
C ASN A 88 -10.46 22.23 17.78
N VAL A 89 -9.28 22.44 17.20
CA VAL A 89 -8.59 23.75 17.33
C VAL A 89 -8.11 24.21 15.95
N GLN A 90 -8.89 25.09 15.31
CA GLN A 90 -8.37 25.95 14.25
C GLN A 90 -7.36 26.92 14.88
N ILE A 91 -6.08 26.59 14.87
CA ILE A 91 -5.03 27.59 14.99
C ILE A 91 -4.55 27.90 13.57
N LYS A 92 -4.94 29.09 13.11
CA LYS A 92 -4.33 29.76 11.96
C LYS A 92 -2.84 29.91 12.26
N ASN A 93 -2.02 29.34 11.38
CA ASN A 93 -0.56 29.45 11.35
C ASN A 93 0.15 28.76 12.52
N PHE A 94 1.25 28.07 12.22
CA PHE A 94 2.08 27.23 13.10
C PHE A 94 1.68 25.76 13.17
N PHE A 95 2.36 24.97 12.33
CA PHE A 95 2.39 23.51 12.36
C PHE A 95 3.11 23.03 13.61
N HIS A 96 2.37 22.67 14.66
CA HIS A 96 2.93 21.94 15.79
C HIS A 96 2.01 20.80 16.22
N HIS A 97 2.55 19.60 15.98
CA HIS A 97 2.43 18.34 16.72
C HIS A 97 1.02 17.85 17.06
N THR A 98 0.63 16.74 16.43
CA THR A 98 -0.40 15.86 16.98
C THR A 98 0.03 15.50 18.40
N ASN A 99 -0.56 16.16 19.39
CA ASN A 99 -0.32 15.93 20.82
C ASN A 99 -0.25 14.42 21.08
N ASP A 100 0.95 13.96 21.41
CA ASP A 100 1.26 12.92 22.40
C ASP A 100 0.11 11.94 22.63
N SER A 101 -0.27 11.22 21.58
CA SER A 101 -1.22 10.13 21.73
C SER A 101 -0.44 9.01 22.38
N GLU A 102 -0.50 8.99 23.71
CA GLU A 102 -0.01 7.86 24.48
C GLU A 102 -0.84 6.64 24.09
N ILE A 103 -0.19 5.67 23.47
CA ILE A 103 -0.79 4.38 23.17
C ILE A 103 -0.28 3.37 24.19
N THR A 104 -1.17 2.46 24.58
CA THR A 104 -0.87 1.38 25.53
C THR A 104 -1.01 0.05 24.81
N PHE A 105 -0.02 -0.82 25.00
CA PHE A 105 0.01 -2.16 24.45
C PHE A 105 -0.57 -3.19 25.43
N LEU A 106 -0.83 -4.40 24.93
CA LEU A 106 -1.43 -5.50 25.69
C LEU A 106 -0.60 -5.94 26.90
N ASP A 107 0.73 -5.75 26.83
CA ASP A 107 1.66 -6.05 27.93
C ASP A 107 1.79 -4.92 28.96
N GLY A 108 1.04 -3.82 28.80
CA GLY A 108 1.04 -2.68 29.70
C GLY A 108 2.07 -1.60 29.37
N ASN A 109 2.96 -1.82 28.40
CA ASN A 109 3.91 -0.80 27.97
C ASN A 109 3.19 0.35 27.26
N THR A 110 3.70 1.57 27.43
CA THR A 110 3.16 2.77 26.77
C THR A 110 4.22 3.52 26.00
N ILE A 111 3.81 4.17 24.92
CA ILE A 111 4.65 5.13 24.21
C ILE A 111 3.85 6.36 23.80
N PHE A 112 4.55 7.49 23.72
CA PHE A 112 4.07 8.65 22.99
C PHE A 112 4.37 8.46 21.50
N VAL A 113 3.32 8.43 20.68
CA VAL A 113 3.49 8.27 19.23
C VAL A 113 3.90 9.59 18.62
N ASN A 114 5.10 9.63 18.06
CA ASN A 114 5.55 10.72 17.19
C ASN A 114 5.44 10.24 15.75
N SER A 115 4.40 10.71 15.05
CA SER A 115 4.11 10.32 13.67
C SER A 115 4.66 11.31 12.65
N PHE A 116 5.33 10.79 11.62
CA PHE A 116 5.72 11.60 10.46
C PHE A 116 4.55 11.96 9.54
N ILE A 117 3.39 11.32 9.73
CA ILE A 117 2.17 11.59 8.97
C ILE A 117 1.24 12.49 9.78
N ASN A 118 0.84 13.60 9.16
CA ASN A 118 -0.14 14.54 9.71
C ASN A 118 -1.58 14.12 9.37
N ILE A 119 -1.97 12.93 9.82
CA ILE A 119 -3.35 12.42 9.77
C ILE A 119 -3.57 11.54 11.01
N ASP A 120 -4.84 11.41 11.39
CA ASP A 120 -5.28 10.43 12.37
C ASP A 120 -4.86 9.01 11.95
N LEU A 121 -4.14 8.30 12.84
CA LEU A 121 -3.59 6.97 12.54
C LEU A 121 -4.70 5.92 12.38
N TYR A 122 -5.84 6.11 13.04
CA TYR A 122 -7.01 5.26 12.87
C TYR A 122 -7.63 5.44 11.48
N ASP A 123 -7.66 6.66 10.95
CA ASP A 123 -8.10 6.90 9.57
C ASP A 123 -7.09 6.43 8.53
N LEU A 124 -5.80 6.52 8.83
CA LEU A 124 -4.73 5.96 7.98
C LEU A 124 -4.93 4.46 7.76
N LEU A 125 -5.28 3.69 8.80
CA LEU A 125 -5.54 2.24 8.69
C LEU A 125 -6.67 1.89 7.72
N LYS A 126 -7.60 2.80 7.46
CA LYS A 126 -8.73 2.59 6.53
C LYS A 126 -8.35 2.86 5.09
N MET A 127 -7.19 3.46 4.82
CA MET A 127 -6.75 3.76 3.47
C MET A 127 -6.29 2.50 2.75
N ASN A 128 -6.67 2.38 1.48
CA ASN A 128 -6.02 1.44 0.58
C ASN A 128 -4.70 2.03 0.05
N ARG A 129 -3.85 1.15 -0.49
CA ARG A 129 -2.53 1.48 -1.04
C ARG A 129 -2.57 2.61 -2.09
N LYS A 130 -3.58 2.64 -2.96
CA LYS A 130 -3.73 3.67 -4.01
C LYS A 130 -4.05 5.05 -3.42
N THR A 131 -4.96 5.11 -2.47
CA THR A 131 -5.30 6.34 -1.75
C THR A 131 -4.07 6.86 -1.00
N PHE A 132 -3.36 5.99 -0.29
CA PHE A 132 -2.12 6.35 0.40
C PHE A 132 -1.07 6.91 -0.56
N TYR A 133 -0.80 6.22 -1.68
CA TYR A 133 0.17 6.67 -2.67
C TYR A 133 -0.18 8.06 -3.22
N ASN A 134 -1.43 8.25 -3.64
CA ASN A 134 -1.87 9.53 -4.21
C ASN A 134 -1.75 10.69 -3.21
N PHE A 135 -2.05 10.44 -1.94
CA PHE A 135 -2.05 11.48 -0.92
C PHE A 135 -0.63 11.81 -0.42
N PHE A 136 0.18 10.79 -0.13
CA PHE A 136 1.47 10.97 0.56
C PHE A 136 2.71 10.87 -0.34
N ILE A 137 2.64 10.14 -1.45
CA ILE A 137 3.81 9.82 -2.29
C ILE A 137 3.77 10.60 -3.61
N LYS A 138 2.67 10.51 -4.38
CA LYS A 138 2.55 11.07 -5.74
C LYS A 138 2.80 12.57 -5.83
N ASN A 139 2.40 13.32 -4.80
CA ASN A 139 2.52 14.78 -4.78
C ASN A 139 3.95 15.26 -4.47
N LYS A 140 4.88 14.37 -4.14
CA LYS A 140 6.30 14.69 -3.84
C LYS A 140 7.19 14.41 -5.05
N LYS A 141 6.78 14.94 -6.21
CA LYS A 141 7.37 14.71 -7.55
C LYS A 141 8.88 14.96 -7.69
N ASP A 142 9.55 15.52 -6.69
CA ASP A 142 10.88 16.09 -6.89
C ASP A 142 12.05 15.11 -6.63
N PHE A 143 11.82 13.83 -6.27
CA PHE A 143 12.94 12.91 -5.93
C PHE A 143 12.81 11.44 -6.36
N PHE A 144 11.76 11.04 -7.08
CA PHE A 144 11.51 9.62 -7.36
C PHE A 144 12.06 9.15 -8.71
N ASP A 145 12.61 7.94 -8.68
CA ASP A 145 12.99 7.13 -9.84
C ASP A 145 11.78 6.90 -10.76
N ILE A 146 11.98 6.85 -12.08
CA ILE A 146 10.90 6.78 -13.09
C ILE A 146 10.00 5.54 -12.90
N ASP A 147 10.53 4.48 -12.29
CA ASP A 147 9.83 3.21 -12.04
C ASP A 147 9.21 3.07 -10.65
N GLU A 148 9.30 4.10 -9.79
CA GLU A 148 8.94 3.99 -8.39
C GLU A 148 7.44 3.78 -8.16
N GLU A 149 6.59 4.37 -8.99
CA GLU A 149 5.15 4.13 -8.96
C GLU A 149 4.84 2.65 -9.24
N ASN A 150 5.48 2.12 -10.29
CA ASN A 150 5.32 0.73 -10.69
C ASN A 150 5.81 -0.22 -9.61
N ASN A 151 6.96 0.04 -8.98
CA ASN A 151 7.47 -0.77 -7.87
C ASN A 151 6.51 -0.75 -6.68
N PHE A 152 6.06 0.44 -6.27
CA PHE A 152 5.14 0.60 -5.14
C PHE A 152 3.83 -0.16 -5.34
N PHE A 153 3.25 -0.11 -6.52
CA PHE A 153 2.02 -0.83 -6.81
C PHE A 153 2.26 -2.32 -7.07
N ASN A 154 3.44 -2.72 -7.55
CA ASN A 154 3.70 -4.11 -7.92
C ASN A 154 4.19 -5.02 -6.79
N GLU A 155 4.86 -4.47 -5.79
CA GLU A 155 5.51 -5.28 -4.75
C GLU A 155 4.54 -5.67 -3.60
N PRO A 156 4.42 -6.94 -3.22
CA PRO A 156 3.40 -7.40 -2.27
C PRO A 156 3.58 -6.83 -0.87
N ILE A 157 4.83 -6.65 -0.42
CA ILE A 157 5.13 -6.09 0.90
C ILE A 157 6.02 -4.86 0.72
N VAL A 158 5.63 -3.74 1.32
CA VAL A 158 6.39 -2.48 1.24
C VAL A 158 6.50 -1.86 2.61
N LEU A 159 7.71 -1.73 3.13
CA LEU A 159 7.98 -0.95 4.34
C LEU A 159 8.35 0.47 3.94
N ILE A 160 7.70 1.45 4.56
CA ILE A 160 7.95 2.88 4.43
C ILE A 160 8.49 3.40 5.76
N GLU A 161 9.65 4.02 5.69
CA GLU A 161 10.33 4.64 6.83
C GLU A 161 10.57 6.11 6.48
N PHE A 162 10.19 7.04 7.36
CA PHE A 162 10.62 8.42 7.23
C PHE A 162 12.12 8.51 7.53
N LEU A 163 12.86 9.24 6.70
CA LEU A 163 14.27 9.50 6.92
C LEU A 163 14.50 10.92 7.43
N GLU A 164 14.06 11.91 6.65
CA GLU A 164 14.33 13.31 6.94
C GLU A 164 13.40 14.25 6.16
N ASN A 165 13.32 15.51 6.59
CA ASN A 165 12.77 16.59 5.76
C ASN A 165 13.93 17.36 5.14
N VAL A 166 13.91 17.48 3.82
CA VAL A 166 14.89 18.24 3.04
C VAL A 166 14.26 19.55 2.63
N THR A 167 14.93 20.66 2.92
CA THR A 167 14.51 21.98 2.46
C THR A 167 15.36 22.39 1.26
N ASP A 168 14.71 22.55 0.13
CA ASP A 168 15.22 23.26 -1.03
C ASP A 168 15.05 24.76 -0.77
N HIS A 169 16.16 25.42 -0.42
CA HIS A 169 16.18 26.86 -0.13
C HIS A 169 15.95 27.72 -1.38
N ASP A 170 16.39 27.24 -2.55
CA ASP A 170 16.28 27.97 -3.82
C ASP A 170 14.82 28.03 -4.26
N ASN A 171 14.10 26.92 -4.16
CA ASN A 171 12.68 26.83 -4.50
C ASN A 171 11.74 27.08 -3.31
N ARG A 172 12.29 27.33 -2.11
CA ARG A 172 11.55 27.47 -0.84
C ARG A 172 10.57 26.31 -0.59
N ARG A 173 10.98 25.09 -0.92
CA ARG A 173 10.19 23.87 -0.76
C ARG A 173 10.79 22.99 0.32
N SER A 174 9.94 22.40 1.15
CA SER A 174 10.36 21.34 2.07
C SER A 174 9.70 20.02 1.66
N THR A 175 10.51 18.99 1.48
CA THR A 175 10.06 17.67 1.06
C THR A 175 10.48 16.63 2.08
N SER A 176 9.53 15.80 2.52
CA SER A 176 9.84 14.63 3.34
C SER A 176 10.40 13.51 2.46
N VAL A 177 11.53 12.97 2.89
CA VAL A 177 12.20 11.84 2.28
C VAL A 177 11.82 10.57 3.02
N TYR A 178 11.44 9.56 2.23
CA TYR A 178 11.09 8.24 2.73
C TYR A 178 12.04 7.19 2.16
N LYS A 179 12.46 6.24 3.00
CA LYS A 179 13.05 4.99 2.56
C LYS A 179 11.93 3.99 2.33
N LYS A 180 12.02 3.26 1.22
CA LYS A 180 11.08 2.18 0.91
C LYS A 180 11.88 0.89 0.75
N THR A 181 11.46 -0.12 1.50
CA THR A 181 12.06 -1.45 1.43
C THR A 181 11.01 -2.39 0.90
N TYR A 182 11.29 -3.03 -0.24
CA TYR A 182 10.36 -3.93 -0.90
C TYR A 182 10.68 -5.37 -0.54
N ASN A 183 9.64 -6.11 -0.16
CA ASN A 183 9.72 -7.47 0.37
C ASN A 183 10.79 -7.63 1.47
N PRO A 184 10.72 -6.82 2.54
CA PRO A 184 11.61 -6.97 3.69
C PRO A 184 11.40 -8.32 4.37
N ASN A 185 12.46 -8.87 4.94
CA ASN A 185 12.36 -10.02 5.82
C ASN A 185 11.88 -9.56 7.21
N LEU A 186 10.59 -9.72 7.49
CA LEU A 186 9.96 -9.22 8.72
C LEU A 186 10.56 -9.86 9.99
N SER A 187 10.89 -11.16 9.95
CA SER A 187 11.44 -11.85 11.13
C SER A 187 12.84 -11.35 11.48
N GLN A 188 13.68 -11.07 10.48
CA GLN A 188 14.99 -10.45 10.70
C GLN A 188 14.88 -9.03 11.27
N MET A 189 13.75 -8.36 11.03
CA MET A 189 13.46 -7.04 11.58
C MET A 189 12.79 -7.10 12.97
N GLY A 190 12.51 -8.30 13.49
CA GLY A 190 11.79 -8.47 14.76
C GLY A 190 10.31 -8.09 14.70
N ILE A 191 9.71 -8.08 13.50
CA ILE A 191 8.28 -7.79 13.29
C ILE A 191 7.55 -9.13 13.22
N TYR A 192 6.61 -9.33 14.13
CA TYR A 192 5.75 -10.52 14.19
C TYR A 192 4.30 -10.11 13.97
N ILE A 193 3.65 -10.72 12.98
CA ILE A 193 2.27 -10.44 12.60
C ILE A 193 1.59 -11.80 12.41
N ASP A 194 0.31 -11.87 12.74
CA ASP A 194 -0.52 -13.06 12.51
C ASP A 194 -0.39 -13.58 11.07
N GLU A 195 -0.09 -14.87 10.91
CA GLU A 195 0.22 -15.40 9.60
C GLU A 195 -1.05 -15.58 8.73
N ASP A 196 -2.24 -15.72 9.33
CA ASP A 196 -3.49 -15.79 8.58
C ASP A 196 -3.82 -14.41 7.99
N PHE A 197 -3.59 -13.32 8.73
CA PHE A 197 -3.69 -11.95 8.23
C PHE A 197 -2.75 -11.72 7.04
N VAL A 198 -1.48 -12.10 7.17
CA VAL A 198 -0.49 -11.94 6.08
C VAL A 198 -0.93 -12.74 4.85
N TRP A 199 -1.32 -14.00 5.04
CA TRP A 199 -1.78 -14.87 3.97
C TRP A 199 -2.99 -14.26 3.22
N GLN A 200 -4.04 -13.91 3.95
CA GLN A 200 -5.27 -13.39 3.37
C GLN A 200 -5.03 -12.07 2.62
N SER A 201 -4.26 -11.16 3.22
CA SER A 201 -3.97 -9.85 2.63
C SER A 201 -3.16 -9.96 1.33
N LEU A 202 -2.22 -10.91 1.26
CA LEU A 202 -1.43 -11.16 0.05
C LEU A 202 -2.25 -11.85 -1.05
N VAL A 203 -3.07 -12.84 -0.68
CA VAL A 203 -3.95 -13.54 -1.64
C VAL A 203 -4.97 -12.57 -2.26
N GLU A 204 -5.60 -11.71 -1.45
CA GLU A 204 -6.51 -10.66 -1.91
C GLU A 204 -5.82 -9.74 -2.92
N PHE A 205 -4.66 -9.17 -2.55
CA PHE A 205 -3.89 -8.26 -3.39
C PHE A 205 -3.50 -8.85 -4.75
N LEU A 206 -3.01 -10.09 -4.75
CA LEU A 206 -2.54 -10.73 -6.00
C LEU A 206 -3.70 -11.20 -6.87
N SER A 207 -4.80 -11.61 -6.27
CA SER A 207 -6.03 -11.94 -6.99
C SER A 207 -6.57 -10.71 -7.72
N ASN A 208 -6.59 -9.54 -7.05
CA ASN A 208 -7.00 -8.27 -7.65
C ASN A 208 -6.10 -7.87 -8.83
N LYS A 209 -4.79 -8.07 -8.73
CA LYS A 209 -3.89 -7.81 -9.86
C LYS A 209 -4.10 -8.71 -11.06
N LYS A 210 -4.49 -9.96 -10.79
CA LYS A 210 -4.79 -10.91 -11.87
C LYS A 210 -6.06 -10.50 -12.59
N SER A 211 -7.12 -10.13 -11.86
CA SER A 211 -8.37 -9.66 -12.47
C SER A 211 -8.17 -8.35 -13.25
N GLU A 212 -7.33 -7.43 -12.79
CA GLU A 212 -6.94 -6.22 -13.53
C GLU A 212 -6.23 -6.53 -14.85
N LYS A 213 -5.37 -7.56 -14.88
CA LYS A 213 -4.68 -8.01 -16.11
C LYS A 213 -5.55 -8.89 -17.02
N GLU A 214 -6.55 -9.55 -16.45
CA GLU A 214 -7.51 -10.42 -17.16
C GLU A 214 -8.70 -9.66 -17.76
N ILE A 215 -8.69 -8.31 -17.73
CA ILE A 215 -9.58 -7.51 -18.57
C ILE A 215 -9.25 -7.87 -20.01
N SER A 216 -10.06 -8.80 -20.53
CA SER A 216 -9.94 -9.28 -21.91
C SER A 216 -9.99 -8.05 -22.82
N PRO A 217 -9.16 -7.98 -23.88
CA PRO A 217 -9.25 -6.86 -24.82
C PRO A 217 -10.71 -6.70 -25.22
N GLU A 218 -11.17 -5.46 -25.38
CA GLU A 218 -12.55 -5.19 -25.77
C GLU A 218 -12.76 -5.75 -27.19
N VAL A 219 -13.15 -7.02 -27.26
CA VAL A 219 -13.32 -7.71 -28.52
C VAL A 219 -14.54 -7.08 -29.18
N SER A 220 -14.35 -6.45 -30.35
CA SER A 220 -15.46 -5.86 -31.11
C SER A 220 -16.58 -6.88 -31.29
N ASN A 221 -17.83 -6.43 -31.37
CA ASN A 221 -18.96 -7.34 -31.56
C ASN A 221 -18.76 -8.23 -32.80
N GLU A 222 -18.14 -7.71 -33.86
CA GLU A 222 -17.80 -8.45 -35.07
C GLU A 222 -16.84 -9.61 -34.77
N ASN A 223 -15.78 -9.36 -33.99
CA ASN A 223 -14.81 -10.38 -33.59
C ASN A 223 -15.41 -11.40 -32.60
N LYS A 224 -16.41 -11.01 -31.80
CA LYS A 224 -17.19 -11.92 -30.95
C LYS A 224 -18.12 -12.83 -31.76
N ILE A 225 -18.70 -12.31 -32.84
CA ILE A 225 -19.58 -13.05 -33.76
C ILE A 225 -18.75 -14.07 -34.56
N LEU A 226 -17.62 -13.63 -35.14
CA LEU A 226 -16.68 -14.47 -35.87
C LEU A 226 -16.07 -15.59 -35.01
N SER A 227 -15.64 -15.28 -33.78
CA SER A 227 -15.01 -16.29 -32.90
C SER A 227 -15.98 -17.38 -32.43
N LYS A 228 -17.29 -17.10 -32.45
CA LYS A 228 -18.35 -18.09 -32.18
C LYS A 228 -18.84 -18.82 -33.43
N GLY A 229 -18.21 -18.59 -34.59
CA GLY A 229 -18.56 -19.23 -35.85
C GLY A 229 -19.84 -18.70 -36.49
N PHE A 230 -20.34 -17.54 -36.06
CA PHE A 230 -21.49 -16.90 -36.68
C PHE A 230 -21.03 -16.04 -37.86
N ASP A 231 -21.83 -16.06 -38.93
CA ASP A 231 -21.64 -15.18 -40.09
C ASP A 231 -21.97 -13.73 -39.70
N LEU A 232 -21.20 -12.75 -40.21
CA LEU A 232 -21.42 -11.31 -39.97
C LEU A 232 -22.66 -10.77 -40.71
N LYS A 233 -23.32 -11.60 -41.51
CA LYS A 233 -24.52 -11.21 -42.26
C LYS A 233 -25.62 -10.79 -41.29
N THR A 234 -26.10 -9.56 -41.50
CA THR A 234 -27.29 -9.06 -40.86
C THR A 234 -28.45 -10.02 -41.12
N SER A 235 -29.21 -10.32 -40.06
CA SER A 235 -30.28 -11.31 -39.99
C SER A 235 -30.95 -11.66 -41.32
N PHE A 236 -31.24 -12.95 -41.54
CA PHE A 236 -32.11 -13.44 -42.64
C PHE A 236 -33.54 -12.85 -42.63
N ARG A 237 -33.86 -12.00 -41.65
CA ARG A 237 -35.12 -11.28 -41.59
C ARG A 237 -35.14 -10.22 -42.70
N PRO A 238 -36.13 -10.25 -43.60
CA PRO A 238 -36.30 -9.19 -44.58
C PRO A 238 -36.40 -7.84 -43.87
N ASN A 239 -35.66 -6.83 -44.36
CA ASN A 239 -35.79 -5.47 -43.88
C ASN A 239 -37.24 -5.02 -44.12
N MET A 240 -38.05 -4.99 -43.07
CA MET A 240 -39.39 -4.41 -43.14
C MET A 240 -39.22 -2.93 -43.52
N LYS A 241 -39.72 -2.56 -44.71
CA LYS A 241 -39.76 -1.15 -45.13
C LYS A 241 -40.41 -0.36 -44.00
N LYS A 242 -39.70 0.63 -43.46
CA LYS A 242 -40.30 1.59 -42.53
C LYS A 242 -41.46 2.24 -43.28
N LYS A 243 -42.71 2.03 -42.82
CA LYS A 243 -43.84 2.82 -43.30
C LYS A 243 -43.50 4.28 -43.03
N HIS A 244 -43.43 5.10 -44.08
CA HIS A 244 -43.39 6.54 -43.92
C HIS A 244 -44.69 6.96 -43.23
N LYS A 245 -44.57 7.78 -42.17
CA LYS A 245 -45.72 8.46 -41.58
C LYS A 245 -46.22 9.47 -42.61
N GLY A 246 -47.19 9.07 -43.43
CA GLY A 246 -47.79 9.96 -44.41
C GLY A 246 -48.36 9.24 -45.61
N ASP A 247 -49.17 8.20 -45.39
CA ASP A 247 -50.20 7.74 -46.34
C ASP A 247 -51.29 7.03 -45.52
N ILE A 248 -52.32 7.83 -45.20
CA ILE A 248 -53.71 7.56 -44.78
C ILE A 248 -53.97 6.31 -43.92
#